data_AF-M0HLK9-F1
#
_entry.id   AF-M0HLK9-F1
#
_cell.length_a   1.000
_cell.length_b   1.000
_cell.length_c   1.000
_cell.angle_alpha   90.00
_cell.angle_beta   90.00
_cell.angle_gamma   90.00
#
_symmetry.space_group_name_H-M   'P 1'
#
loop_
_entity.id
_entity.type
_entity.pdbx_description
1 polymer ?
#
loop_
_entity_poly.entity_id
_entity_poly.type
_entity_poly.pdbx_seq_one_letter_code
_entity_poly.pdbx_strand_id
1 'polypeptide(L)'
;MPPTRRQLLQSAGVISLGVATGCLGDAGGGSGSDPTEDSEDTTEDTPNETTTEQPEDTTDMPDDTDTPTDEPTDTDAPDASTMSLANVDSAPDIPLEPAVEVTEADATQDHPPQVEITLSNTSDETVSAGEGRAIFFEHVTDETGALTFLPAENDYPAAPGCWRLSEPLMVTQEYRMERFDADESRSKRVDLYGASQGKGASGCLPTGEYRFETTIAVGKASGSDEDRTEATWGFSVILE
;
A
#
# COMPACT_ATOMS: atom_id res chain seq x y z
N MET A 1 -41.83 16.33 -1.60
CA MET A 1 -42.53 16.37 -0.30
C MET A 1 -42.13 15.13 0.48
N PRO A 2 -41.38 15.27 1.60
CA PRO A 2 -40.93 14.14 2.39
C PRO A 2 -41.96 13.78 3.48
N PRO A 3 -42.03 12.52 3.94
CA PRO A 3 -42.55 12.23 5.25
C PRO A 3 -41.46 12.44 6.31
N THR A 4 -41.72 13.39 7.21
CA THR A 4 -40.99 13.65 8.46
C THR A 4 -41.68 12.91 9.62
N ARG A 5 -40.91 12.60 10.69
CA ARG A 5 -41.28 12.19 12.09
C ARG A 5 -41.14 10.67 12.37
N ARG A 6 -40.63 10.21 13.53
CA ARG A 6 -40.65 10.75 14.90
C ARG A 6 -39.65 10.01 15.84
N GLN A 7 -39.29 10.70 16.94
CA GLN A 7 -38.42 10.35 18.08
C GLN A 7 -38.96 9.28 19.07
N LEU A 8 -38.07 8.92 20.04
CA LEU A 8 -38.25 8.36 21.42
C LEU A 8 -38.18 6.82 21.54
N LEU A 9 -37.51 6.15 22.49
CA LEU A 9 -37.04 6.39 23.88
C LEU A 9 -35.71 5.60 24.11
N GLN A 10 -34.75 6.03 24.93
CA GLN A 10 -34.67 5.93 26.41
C GLN A 10 -34.86 4.51 27.00
N SER A 11 -33.76 3.88 27.44
CA SER A 11 -33.75 2.97 28.59
C SER A 11 -32.33 2.76 29.15
N ALA A 12 -32.17 3.10 30.42
CA ALA A 12 -31.00 2.84 31.24
C ALA A 12 -30.98 1.37 31.73
N GLY A 13 -29.79 0.79 31.89
CA GLY A 13 -29.57 -0.51 32.52
C GLY A 13 -28.26 -0.52 33.30
N VAL A 14 -28.32 -0.95 34.55
CA VAL A 14 -27.36 -0.74 35.65
C VAL A 14 -26.47 -1.98 35.86
N ILE A 15 -25.16 -1.73 36.07
CA ILE A 15 -24.14 -2.38 36.93
C ILE A 15 -24.20 -3.91 37.14
N SER A 16 -23.05 -4.58 36.95
CA SER A 16 -22.58 -5.67 37.82
C SER A 16 -21.05 -5.79 37.83
N LEU A 17 -20.46 -5.60 39.01
CA LEU A 17 -19.06 -5.91 39.37
C LEU A 17 -18.85 -7.41 39.52
N GLY A 18 -17.70 -7.92 39.05
CA GLY A 18 -17.22 -9.26 39.36
C GLY A 18 -15.69 -9.27 39.45
N VAL A 19 -15.16 -9.40 40.66
CA VAL A 19 -13.74 -9.55 40.98
C VAL A 19 -13.46 -11.03 41.20
N ALA A 20 -12.43 -11.59 40.57
CA ALA A 20 -11.79 -12.83 41.06
C ALA A 20 -10.32 -12.92 40.61
N THR A 21 -9.51 -13.34 41.57
CA THR A 21 -8.06 -13.38 41.67
C THR A 21 -7.45 -14.72 41.25
N GLY A 22 -6.22 -14.68 40.69
CA GLY A 22 -5.12 -15.62 41.01
C GLY A 22 -4.89 -16.84 40.10
N CYS A 23 -3.67 -16.99 39.55
CA CYS A 23 -2.65 -17.91 40.10
C CYS A 23 -1.34 -17.85 39.27
N LEU A 24 -0.20 -17.80 39.98
CA LEU A 24 1.17 -17.93 39.45
C LEU A 24 1.54 -19.40 39.18
N GLY A 25 2.51 -19.61 38.28
CA GLY A 25 3.32 -20.83 38.12
C GLY A 25 3.70 -20.99 36.63
N ASP A 26 4.92 -21.33 36.21
CA ASP A 26 6.04 -21.98 36.87
C ASP A 26 7.31 -21.73 36.02
N ALA A 27 8.47 -21.62 36.67
CA ALA A 27 9.75 -21.28 36.06
C ALA A 27 10.48 -22.54 35.58
N GLY A 28 10.67 -22.67 34.26
CA GLY A 28 11.52 -23.70 33.66
C GLY A 28 12.96 -23.21 33.48
N GLY A 29 13.90 -23.83 34.20
CA GLY A 29 15.33 -23.57 34.14
C GLY A 29 16.10 -24.40 33.09
N GLY A 30 17.37 -24.02 32.91
CA GLY A 30 18.39 -24.73 32.11
C GLY A 30 19.37 -23.71 31.51
N SER A 31 20.39 -23.24 32.24
CA SER A 31 21.71 -23.84 32.44
C SER A 31 22.54 -23.96 31.16
N GLY A 32 23.59 -23.13 31.07
CA GLY A 32 24.61 -23.19 30.02
C GLY A 32 25.66 -22.09 30.24
N SER A 33 26.82 -22.50 30.73
CA SER A 33 27.94 -21.67 31.20
C SER A 33 28.78 -21.01 30.09
N ASP A 34 29.37 -19.86 30.44
CA ASP A 34 30.64 -19.18 30.02
C ASP A 34 31.77 -20.05 29.39
N PRO A 35 32.94 -19.48 28.97
CA PRO A 35 33.28 -18.23 28.26
C PRO A 35 34.40 -18.44 27.19
N THR A 36 34.75 -17.45 26.34
CA THR A 36 36.10 -17.24 25.72
C THR A 36 36.07 -15.90 24.95
N GLU A 37 36.70 -14.82 25.43
CA GLU A 37 38.11 -14.41 25.22
C GLU A 37 38.52 -14.21 23.76
N ASP A 38 38.65 -12.92 23.42
CA ASP A 38 39.84 -12.21 22.93
C ASP A 38 40.43 -12.46 21.52
N SER A 39 41.06 -11.38 21.02
CA SER A 39 42.04 -11.32 19.92
C SER A 39 41.48 -11.40 18.48
N GLU A 40 41.90 -10.61 17.49
CA GLU A 40 43.05 -9.73 17.37
C GLU A 40 42.84 -8.77 16.18
N ASP A 41 43.51 -7.63 16.30
CA ASP A 41 43.89 -6.65 15.30
C ASP A 41 44.53 -7.30 14.05
N THR A 42 44.25 -6.77 12.87
CA THR A 42 45.18 -6.85 11.73
C THR A 42 44.91 -5.70 10.76
N THR A 43 45.65 -4.62 10.98
CA THR A 43 46.11 -3.68 9.96
C THR A 43 47.05 -4.36 8.96
N GLU A 44 46.96 -3.99 7.68
CA GLU A 44 48.00 -4.00 6.62
C GLU A 44 47.26 -3.79 5.27
N ASP A 45 47.68 -3.06 4.26
CA ASP A 45 48.61 -1.95 4.06
C ASP A 45 48.31 -1.44 2.62
N THR A 46 48.43 -0.13 2.41
CA THR A 46 48.38 0.61 1.11
C THR A 46 49.60 0.20 0.21
N PRO A 47 49.89 0.77 -0.99
CA PRO A 47 49.13 1.54 -1.98
C PRO A 47 49.33 1.03 -3.45
N ASN A 48 48.63 1.62 -4.43
CA ASN A 48 49.21 1.69 -5.77
C ASN A 48 48.83 3.01 -6.47
N GLU A 49 49.78 3.93 -6.52
CA GLU A 49 49.79 5.05 -7.46
C GLU A 49 50.34 4.58 -8.81
N THR A 50 49.77 5.03 -9.93
CA THR A 50 50.54 5.25 -11.14
C THR A 50 49.95 6.42 -11.92
N THR A 51 50.61 7.56 -11.81
CA THR A 51 50.54 8.73 -12.70
C THR A 51 51.18 8.40 -14.05
N THR A 52 50.60 8.83 -15.17
CA THR A 52 51.37 9.24 -16.36
C THR A 52 50.59 10.26 -17.18
N GLU A 53 51.32 11.27 -17.63
CA GLU A 53 50.91 12.58 -18.10
C GLU A 53 50.42 12.64 -19.57
N GLN A 54 49.72 13.74 -19.86
CA GLN A 54 49.38 14.32 -21.16
C GLN A 54 50.65 14.75 -21.94
N PRO A 55 50.59 14.95 -23.27
CA PRO A 55 50.50 16.33 -23.75
C PRO A 55 49.62 16.55 -24.99
N GLU A 56 49.35 17.84 -25.22
CA GLU A 56 48.49 18.53 -26.19
C GLU A 56 49.02 18.49 -27.64
N ASP A 57 48.15 18.61 -28.65
CA ASP A 57 48.29 19.66 -29.68
C ASP A 57 47.02 19.85 -30.53
N THR A 58 46.98 21.03 -31.12
CA THR A 58 45.89 21.92 -31.55
C THR A 58 45.41 21.70 -33.00
N THR A 59 44.13 22.00 -33.27
CA THR A 59 43.74 22.58 -34.56
C THR A 59 42.52 23.49 -34.40
N ASP A 60 42.77 24.80 -34.47
CA ASP A 60 41.80 25.87 -34.65
C ASP A 60 41.18 25.83 -36.06
N MET A 61 39.86 25.96 -36.16
CA MET A 61 39.20 26.66 -37.27
C MET A 61 37.84 27.21 -36.79
N PRO A 62 37.56 28.52 -36.99
CA PRO A 62 36.26 29.10 -36.67
C PRO A 62 35.35 29.13 -37.91
N ASP A 63 34.06 28.94 -37.71
CA ASP A 63 33.04 29.67 -38.48
C ASP A 63 31.79 29.85 -37.64
N ASP A 64 31.44 31.12 -37.45
CA ASP A 64 30.23 31.61 -36.81
C ASP A 64 28.98 31.09 -37.56
N THR A 65 27.93 30.70 -36.82
CA THR A 65 26.63 31.38 -36.90
C THR A 65 25.76 30.90 -35.74
N ASP A 66 25.48 31.82 -34.83
CA ASP A 66 24.42 31.79 -33.83
C ASP A 66 23.10 31.26 -34.41
N THR A 67 22.62 30.15 -33.87
CA THR A 67 21.20 30.04 -33.49
C THR A 67 21.12 29.04 -32.34
N PRO A 68 20.94 29.48 -31.08
CA PRO A 68 20.37 28.59 -30.09
C PRO A 68 18.90 28.43 -30.47
N THR A 69 18.59 27.39 -31.23
CA THR A 69 17.23 26.84 -31.20
C THR A 69 17.11 26.17 -29.83
N ASP A 70 16.91 26.98 -28.79
CA ASP A 70 16.17 26.57 -27.60
C ASP A 70 14.71 26.40 -28.05
N GLU A 71 14.46 25.37 -28.88
CA GLU A 71 13.17 24.70 -28.77
C GLU A 71 13.22 24.03 -27.40
N PRO A 72 12.34 24.39 -26.45
CA PRO A 72 12.08 23.45 -25.38
C PRO A 72 11.66 22.18 -26.11
N THR A 73 12.48 21.14 -25.99
CA THR A 73 11.95 19.80 -26.22
C THR A 73 10.88 19.70 -25.16
N ASP A 74 9.62 19.91 -25.54
CA ASP A 74 8.45 19.52 -24.78
C ASP A 74 8.64 18.02 -24.58
N THR A 75 9.35 17.71 -23.49
CA THR A 75 9.71 16.37 -23.09
C THR A 75 8.43 15.87 -22.46
N ASP A 76 7.65 15.17 -23.28
CA ASP A 76 6.48 14.39 -22.91
C ASP A 76 5.68 15.01 -21.75
N ALA A 77 4.77 15.93 -22.08
CA ALA A 77 3.66 16.20 -21.18
C ALA A 77 3.09 14.84 -20.75
N PRO A 78 2.94 14.58 -19.45
CA PRO A 78 2.52 13.27 -18.98
C PRO A 78 1.22 12.89 -19.71
N ASP A 79 1.10 11.62 -20.09
CA ASP A 79 -0.19 11.05 -20.49
C ASP A 79 -1.13 11.19 -19.29
N ALA A 80 -1.77 12.36 -19.20
CA ALA A 80 -2.59 12.75 -18.06
C ALA A 80 -3.75 11.77 -18.00
N SER A 81 -3.64 10.83 -17.06
CA SER A 81 -4.63 9.79 -16.84
C SER A 81 -5.48 10.21 -15.65
N THR A 82 -6.80 10.25 -15.84
CA THR A 82 -7.75 10.57 -14.78
C THR A 82 -8.48 9.30 -14.34
N MET A 83 -8.50 9.04 -13.04
CA MET A 83 -9.17 7.89 -12.43
C MET A 83 -10.57 8.26 -11.91
N SER A 84 -11.52 7.35 -12.11
CA SER A 84 -12.84 7.41 -11.47
C SER A 84 -13.33 6.02 -11.03
N LEU A 85 -14.26 5.96 -10.07
CA LEU A 85 -14.91 4.71 -9.67
C LEU A 85 -16.04 4.36 -10.65
N ALA A 86 -16.01 3.15 -11.19
CA ALA A 86 -17.02 2.65 -12.11
C ALA A 86 -18.07 1.81 -11.39
N ASN A 87 -17.63 0.93 -10.48
CA ASN A 87 -18.47 0.04 -9.72
C ASN A 87 -17.86 -0.24 -8.35
N VAL A 88 -18.69 -0.37 -7.33
CA VAL A 88 -18.30 -0.79 -5.99
C VAL A 88 -19.26 -1.89 -5.58
N ASP A 89 -18.72 -3.01 -5.08
CA ASP A 89 -19.54 -4.09 -4.59
C ASP A 89 -20.41 -3.66 -3.41
N SER A 90 -21.53 -4.35 -3.25
CA SER A 90 -22.31 -4.23 -2.01
C SER A 90 -21.50 -4.74 -0.83
N ALA A 91 -21.77 -4.19 0.36
CA ALA A 91 -21.14 -4.64 1.59
C ALA A 91 -21.30 -6.17 1.76
N PRO A 92 -20.21 -6.89 2.05
CA PRO A 92 -20.25 -8.33 2.27
C PRO A 92 -20.96 -8.68 3.59
N ASP A 93 -21.46 -9.91 3.71
CA ASP A 93 -22.15 -10.42 4.90
C ASP A 93 -21.15 -10.83 6.01
N ILE A 94 -20.35 -9.86 6.48
CA ILE A 94 -19.37 -9.96 7.57
C ILE A 94 -19.45 -8.68 8.43
N PRO A 95 -18.96 -8.68 9.69
CA PRO A 95 -19.04 -7.51 10.58
C PRO A 95 -18.00 -6.42 10.23
N LEU A 96 -17.68 -6.26 8.95
CA LEU A 96 -16.86 -5.17 8.43
C LEU A 96 -17.52 -4.64 7.18
N GLU A 97 -17.82 -3.34 7.19
CA GLU A 97 -18.33 -2.61 6.05
C GLU A 97 -17.16 -1.89 5.37
N PRO A 98 -16.74 -2.34 4.17
CA PRO A 98 -15.73 -1.66 3.37
C PRO A 98 -16.33 -0.51 2.55
N ALA A 99 -15.54 0.54 2.39
CA ALA A 99 -15.85 1.68 1.53
C ALA A 99 -14.58 2.13 0.78
N VAL A 100 -14.78 2.74 -0.39
CA VAL A 100 -13.71 3.32 -1.22
C VAL A 100 -14.11 4.72 -1.68
N GLU A 101 -13.16 5.65 -1.61
CA GLU A 101 -13.29 7.01 -2.13
C GLU A 101 -12.04 7.36 -2.96
N VAL A 102 -12.22 8.08 -4.08
CA VAL A 102 -11.09 8.65 -4.84
C VAL A 102 -10.66 9.93 -4.16
N THR A 103 -9.44 9.97 -3.65
CA THR A 103 -8.88 11.15 -2.99
C THR A 103 -8.08 12.02 -3.95
N GLU A 104 -7.38 11.39 -4.89
CA GLU A 104 -6.67 12.07 -5.99
C GLU A 104 -6.99 11.35 -7.29
N ALA A 105 -7.70 12.02 -8.21
CA ALA A 105 -8.12 11.40 -9.46
C ALA A 105 -7.00 11.39 -10.51
N ASP A 106 -6.18 12.44 -10.55
CA ASP A 106 -5.27 12.69 -11.65
C ASP A 106 -3.86 12.16 -11.36
N ALA A 107 -3.26 11.52 -12.37
CA ALA A 107 -1.83 11.28 -12.40
C ALA A 107 -1.08 12.59 -12.65
N THR A 108 -0.28 13.05 -11.69
CA THR A 108 0.51 14.28 -11.81
C THR A 108 2.00 13.99 -11.79
N GLN A 109 2.85 15.01 -11.88
CA GLN A 109 4.29 14.82 -11.65
C GLN A 109 4.61 14.50 -10.19
N ASP A 110 3.73 14.87 -9.26
CA ASP A 110 4.02 14.78 -7.82
C ASP A 110 3.43 13.51 -7.19
N HIS A 111 2.33 12.99 -7.72
CA HIS A 111 1.69 11.78 -7.20
C HIS A 111 0.92 10.99 -8.28
N PRO A 112 0.78 9.67 -8.09
CA PRO A 112 -0.17 8.85 -8.85
C PRO A 112 -1.62 9.16 -8.45
N PRO A 113 -2.61 8.62 -9.18
CA PRO A 113 -3.99 8.56 -8.71
C PRO A 113 -4.08 7.78 -7.39
N GLN A 114 -4.97 8.19 -6.50
CA GLN A 114 -5.09 7.66 -5.14
C GLN A 114 -6.54 7.40 -4.75
N VAL A 115 -6.74 6.33 -3.99
CA VAL A 115 -7.99 6.06 -3.29
C VAL A 115 -7.75 5.91 -1.79
N GLU A 116 -8.78 6.20 -1.00
CA GLU A 116 -8.84 5.85 0.41
C GLU A 116 -9.80 4.67 0.61
N ILE A 117 -9.31 3.61 1.25
CA ILE A 117 -10.08 2.45 1.68
C ILE A 117 -10.41 2.61 3.15
N THR A 118 -11.69 2.54 3.49
CA THR A 118 -12.17 2.57 4.87
C THR A 118 -12.81 1.23 5.22
N LEU A 119 -12.45 0.68 6.37
CA LEU A 119 -13.09 -0.49 6.96
C LEU A 119 -13.72 -0.11 8.29
N SER A 120 -15.03 -0.34 8.42
CA SER A 120 -15.81 -0.05 9.63
C SER A 120 -16.34 -1.32 10.26
N ASN A 121 -15.99 -1.57 11.52
CA ASN A 121 -16.64 -2.63 12.31
C ASN A 121 -18.06 -2.20 12.66
N THR A 122 -19.04 -2.95 12.18
CA THR A 122 -20.46 -2.68 12.37
C THR A 122 -21.09 -3.47 13.52
N SER A 123 -20.26 -4.22 14.26
CA SER A 123 -20.66 -4.99 15.43
C SER A 123 -20.29 -4.29 16.73
N ASP A 124 -20.91 -4.76 17.82
CA ASP A 124 -20.65 -4.34 19.20
C ASP A 124 -19.51 -5.13 19.86
N GLU A 125 -18.82 -6.00 19.12
CA GLU A 125 -17.68 -6.79 19.58
C GLU A 125 -16.40 -6.37 18.86
N THR A 126 -15.24 -6.57 19.48
CA THR A 126 -13.97 -6.46 18.76
C THR A 126 -13.81 -7.63 17.78
N VAL A 127 -13.51 -7.30 16.52
CA VAL A 127 -13.21 -8.28 15.46
C VAL A 127 -11.74 -8.22 15.07
N SER A 128 -11.24 -9.31 14.49
CA SER A 128 -9.92 -9.39 13.88
C SER A 128 -10.05 -9.79 12.41
N ALA A 129 -9.38 -9.07 11.51
CA ALA A 129 -9.55 -9.20 10.08
C ALA A 129 -8.20 -9.32 9.38
N GLY A 130 -8.13 -10.09 8.31
CA GLY A 130 -6.95 -10.14 7.47
C GLY A 130 -7.20 -10.84 6.15
N GLU A 131 -6.20 -10.91 5.27
CA GLU A 131 -4.81 -10.48 5.50
C GLU A 131 -4.65 -8.94 5.57
N GLY A 132 -3.99 -8.43 6.61
CA GLY A 132 -4.05 -7.04 7.06
C GLY A 132 -3.67 -5.97 6.03
N ARG A 133 -2.85 -6.30 5.04
CA ARG A 133 -2.49 -5.39 3.94
C ARG A 133 -3.54 -5.42 2.83
N ALA A 134 -3.91 -6.63 2.41
CA ALA A 134 -4.86 -6.84 1.32
C ALA A 134 -6.27 -6.35 1.65
N ILE A 135 -6.70 -6.37 2.93
CA ILE A 135 -8.02 -5.83 3.32
C ILE A 135 -8.11 -4.30 3.10
N PHE A 136 -6.97 -3.60 3.01
CA PHE A 136 -6.88 -2.18 2.63
C PHE A 136 -6.36 -1.98 1.19
N PHE A 137 -6.38 -3.02 0.36
CA PHE A 137 -5.90 -3.01 -1.04
C PHE A 137 -4.40 -2.70 -1.21
N GLU A 138 -3.60 -2.76 -0.14
CA GLU A 138 -2.15 -2.63 -0.28
C GLU A 138 -1.59 -3.86 -1.02
N HIS A 139 -0.89 -3.61 -2.13
CA HIS A 139 -0.31 -4.63 -3.02
C HIS A 139 -1.35 -5.53 -3.72
N VAL A 140 -2.57 -5.03 -3.91
CA VAL A 140 -3.58 -5.73 -4.71
C VAL A 140 -3.43 -5.31 -6.17
N THR A 141 -3.24 -6.31 -7.03
CA THR A 141 -3.21 -6.16 -8.48
C THR A 141 -4.59 -6.43 -9.06
N ASP A 142 -4.97 -5.70 -10.10
CA ASP A 142 -6.23 -5.92 -10.81
C ASP A 142 -6.26 -7.32 -11.47
N GLU A 143 -7.46 -7.80 -11.80
CA GLU A 143 -7.65 -9.14 -12.40
C GLU A 143 -6.87 -9.36 -13.71
N THR A 144 -6.56 -8.30 -14.46
CA THR A 144 -5.80 -8.40 -15.72
C THR A 144 -4.29 -8.40 -15.51
N GLY A 145 -3.81 -7.95 -14.34
CA GLY A 145 -2.39 -7.80 -14.03
C GLY A 145 -1.76 -6.53 -14.60
N ALA A 146 -2.54 -5.54 -15.00
CA ALA A 146 -2.09 -4.30 -15.63
C ALA A 146 -1.81 -3.18 -14.62
N LEU A 147 -2.54 -3.16 -13.51
CA LEU A 147 -2.49 -2.12 -12.49
C LEU A 147 -2.37 -2.74 -11.10
N THR A 148 -1.72 -2.03 -10.19
CA THR A 148 -1.59 -2.44 -8.79
C THR A 148 -1.75 -1.25 -7.85
N PHE A 149 -2.48 -1.46 -6.77
CA PHE A 149 -2.52 -0.53 -5.64
C PHE A 149 -1.35 -0.78 -4.71
N LEU A 150 -0.70 0.28 -4.24
CA LEU A 150 0.42 0.24 -3.33
C LEU A 150 0.21 1.22 -2.17
N PRO A 151 0.75 0.97 -0.97
CA PRO A 151 0.71 1.94 0.13
C PRO A 151 1.25 3.31 -0.30
N ALA A 152 0.49 4.38 -0.07
CA ALA A 152 0.74 5.72 -0.63
C ALA A 152 1.97 6.46 -0.08
N GLU A 153 2.48 6.07 1.09
CA GLU A 153 3.55 6.81 1.79
C GLU A 153 4.95 6.19 1.55
N ASN A 154 5.09 5.41 0.48
CA ASN A 154 6.31 4.70 0.13
C ASN A 154 6.82 5.14 -1.25
N ASP A 155 8.14 5.17 -1.40
CA ASP A 155 8.79 5.38 -2.69
C ASP A 155 8.88 4.08 -3.49
N TYR A 156 8.32 4.08 -4.70
CA TYR A 156 8.42 2.97 -5.65
C TYR A 156 9.18 3.38 -6.89
N PRO A 157 9.85 2.43 -7.59
CA PRO A 157 10.68 2.75 -8.75
C PRO A 157 9.81 3.01 -9.99
N ALA A 158 9.17 4.18 -10.04
CA ALA A 158 8.32 4.64 -11.13
C ALA A 158 8.73 6.06 -11.55
N ALA A 159 8.61 6.37 -12.84
CA ALA A 159 8.88 7.72 -13.32
C ALA A 159 7.72 8.68 -12.94
N PRO A 160 8.00 9.88 -12.41
CA PRO A 160 7.02 10.93 -12.18
C PRO A 160 6.13 11.21 -13.41
N GLY A 161 4.83 11.40 -13.20
CA GLY A 161 3.87 11.60 -14.29
C GLY A 161 3.53 10.33 -15.10
N CYS A 162 4.34 9.28 -14.99
CA CYS A 162 4.10 8.02 -15.66
C CYS A 162 3.56 6.94 -14.72
N TRP A 163 4.01 6.93 -13.46
CA TRP A 163 3.53 6.04 -12.38
C TRP A 163 3.48 4.55 -12.73
N ARG A 164 4.34 4.15 -13.66
CA ARG A 164 4.55 2.78 -14.02
C ARG A 164 5.79 2.26 -13.33
N LEU A 165 5.65 1.10 -12.68
CA LEU A 165 6.78 0.42 -12.08
C LEU A 165 7.79 0.02 -13.15
N SER A 166 9.05 0.39 -12.94
CA SER A 166 10.16 0.03 -13.81
C SER A 166 10.61 -1.42 -13.62
N GLU A 167 10.35 -1.99 -12.44
CA GLU A 167 10.69 -3.37 -12.09
C GLU A 167 9.59 -4.04 -11.24
N PRO A 168 9.55 -5.38 -11.16
CA PRO A 168 8.61 -6.08 -10.28
C PRO A 168 8.91 -5.80 -8.81
N LEU A 169 7.87 -5.59 -8.01
CA LEU A 169 8.02 -5.46 -6.56
C LEU A 169 8.12 -6.83 -5.91
N MET A 170 9.18 -7.03 -5.14
CA MET A 170 9.29 -8.20 -4.25
C MET A 170 8.72 -7.85 -2.89
N VAL A 171 7.57 -8.42 -2.56
CA VAL A 171 6.93 -8.25 -1.25
C VAL A 171 7.11 -9.50 -0.40
N THR A 172 7.48 -9.32 0.86
CA THR A 172 7.45 -10.41 1.83
C THR A 172 6.00 -10.75 2.14
N GLN A 173 5.67 -12.03 2.05
CA GLN A 173 4.38 -12.54 2.52
C GLN A 173 4.43 -12.55 4.04
N GLU A 174 3.77 -11.58 4.67
CA GLU A 174 3.64 -11.52 6.12
C GLU A 174 2.16 -11.58 6.48
N TYR A 175 1.77 -12.69 7.08
CA TYR A 175 0.42 -12.88 7.54
C TYR A 175 0.17 -11.99 8.76
N ARG A 176 -0.59 -10.92 8.56
CA ARG A 176 -1.00 -9.98 9.62
C ARG A 176 -2.51 -9.97 9.76
N MET A 177 -2.97 -9.87 11.00
CA MET A 177 -4.38 -9.64 11.32
C MET A 177 -4.51 -8.27 11.97
N GLU A 178 -5.52 -7.53 11.58
CA GLU A 178 -5.85 -6.20 12.03
C GLU A 178 -7.01 -6.28 13.03
N ARG A 179 -6.88 -5.65 14.20
CA ARG A 179 -7.91 -5.64 15.23
C ARG A 179 -8.76 -4.37 15.13
N PHE A 180 -10.08 -4.52 15.06
CA PHE A 180 -11.03 -3.42 15.09
C PHE A 180 -11.89 -3.52 16.33
N ASP A 181 -11.85 -2.52 17.20
CA ASP A 181 -12.78 -2.42 18.32
C ASP A 181 -14.22 -2.22 17.82
N ALA A 182 -15.18 -2.38 18.74
CA ALA A 182 -16.59 -2.18 18.43
C ALA A 182 -16.83 -0.77 17.85
N ASP A 183 -17.61 -0.69 16.77
CA ASP A 183 -17.90 0.55 16.04
C ASP A 183 -16.66 1.30 15.50
N GLU A 184 -15.46 0.71 15.54
CA GLU A 184 -14.24 1.35 15.05
C GLU A 184 -14.22 1.43 13.52
N SER A 185 -13.80 2.57 12.99
CA SER A 185 -13.48 2.73 11.57
C SER A 185 -12.02 3.11 11.40
N ARG A 186 -11.35 2.50 10.42
CA ARG A 186 -9.98 2.84 10.05
C ARG A 186 -9.88 3.00 8.54
N SER A 187 -9.03 3.93 8.13
CA SER A 187 -8.84 4.30 6.73
C SER A 187 -7.36 4.20 6.35
N LYS A 188 -7.09 3.79 5.12
CA LYS A 188 -5.75 3.80 4.52
C LYS A 188 -5.81 4.27 3.07
N ARG A 189 -4.81 5.04 2.67
CA ARG A 189 -4.66 5.51 1.30
C ARG A 189 -3.74 4.57 0.52
N VAL A 190 -4.15 4.26 -0.70
CA VAL A 190 -3.35 3.48 -1.64
C VAL A 190 -3.29 4.19 -2.99
N ASP A 191 -2.10 4.10 -3.58
CA ASP A 191 -1.73 4.72 -4.82
C ASP A 191 -1.78 3.73 -5.96
N LEU A 192 -2.28 4.15 -7.11
CA LEU A 192 -2.44 3.32 -8.30
C LEU A 192 -1.21 3.41 -9.20
N TYR A 193 -0.59 2.26 -9.46
CA TYR A 193 0.57 2.16 -10.35
C TYR A 193 0.31 1.22 -11.52
N GLY A 194 0.93 1.52 -12.66
CA GLY A 194 1.06 0.58 -13.76
C GLY A 194 2.01 -0.56 -13.39
N ALA A 195 1.59 -1.80 -13.59
CA ALA A 195 2.42 -2.97 -13.31
C ALA A 195 3.62 -3.05 -14.27
N SER A 196 4.78 -3.45 -13.76
CA SER A 196 6.01 -3.57 -14.57
C SER A 196 5.97 -4.74 -15.56
N GLN A 197 5.17 -5.77 -15.27
CA GLN A 197 4.99 -6.98 -16.08
C GLN A 197 3.49 -7.32 -16.12
N GLY A 198 2.79 -6.82 -17.13
CA GLY A 198 1.35 -7.03 -17.30
C GLY A 198 0.95 -7.25 -18.77
N LYS A 199 -0.14 -7.98 -19.03
CA LYS A 199 -0.70 -8.05 -20.39
C LYS A 199 -1.35 -6.70 -20.69
N GLY A 200 -0.97 -6.09 -21.82
CA GLY A 200 -1.46 -4.74 -22.17
C GLY A 200 -0.65 -3.59 -21.56
N ALA A 201 0.49 -3.88 -20.94
CA ALA A 201 1.39 -2.88 -20.35
C ALA A 201 2.18 -2.08 -21.41
N SER A 202 1.48 -1.28 -22.21
CA SER A 202 2.07 -0.24 -23.04
C SER A 202 1.63 1.13 -22.54
N GLY A 203 2.57 2.07 -22.44
CA GLY A 203 2.32 3.39 -21.86
C GLY A 203 2.49 3.43 -20.35
N CYS A 204 2.16 4.58 -19.79
CA CYS A 204 2.31 4.91 -18.38
C CYS A 204 1.24 4.24 -17.52
N LEU A 205 0.01 4.73 -17.59
CA LEU A 205 -1.18 4.07 -17.04
C LEU A 205 -2.09 3.70 -18.22
N PRO A 206 -2.43 2.41 -18.40
CA PRO A 206 -3.27 1.99 -19.52
C PRO A 206 -4.73 2.43 -19.30
N THR A 207 -5.35 3.01 -20.33
CA THR A 207 -6.77 3.40 -20.27
C THR A 207 -7.70 2.19 -20.29
N GLY A 208 -8.88 2.32 -19.69
CA GLY A 208 -9.88 1.24 -19.59
C GLY A 208 -10.44 1.05 -18.19
N GLU A 209 -11.28 0.01 -18.04
CA GLU A 209 -11.84 -0.38 -16.74
C GLU A 209 -11.04 -1.55 -16.15
N TYR A 210 -10.71 -1.45 -14.86
CA TYR A 210 -9.90 -2.42 -14.14
C TYR A 210 -10.56 -2.79 -12.81
N ARG A 211 -10.68 -4.09 -12.57
CA ARG A 211 -11.36 -4.66 -11.41
C ARG A 211 -10.33 -5.12 -10.37
N PHE A 212 -10.51 -4.66 -9.13
CA PHE A 212 -9.71 -5.08 -7.99
C PHE A 212 -10.59 -5.81 -6.99
N GLU A 213 -10.09 -6.92 -6.46
CA GLU A 213 -10.79 -7.73 -5.47
C GLU A 213 -9.84 -8.15 -4.35
N THR A 214 -10.37 -8.27 -3.14
CA THR A 214 -9.66 -8.82 -1.99
C THR A 214 -10.55 -9.76 -1.21
N THR A 215 -9.93 -10.69 -0.48
CA THR A 215 -10.65 -11.56 0.46
C THR A 215 -10.44 -11.04 1.88
N ILE A 216 -11.54 -10.71 2.55
CA ILE A 216 -11.58 -10.26 3.93
C ILE A 216 -11.99 -11.44 4.79
N ALA A 217 -11.07 -11.92 5.59
CA ALA A 217 -11.29 -13.07 6.45
C ALA A 217 -11.28 -12.61 7.92
N VAL A 218 -12.44 -12.72 8.56
CA VAL A 218 -12.79 -12.12 9.85
C VAL A 218 -13.05 -13.20 10.89
N GLY A 219 -12.51 -13.01 12.10
CA GLY A 219 -12.78 -13.87 13.25
C GLY A 219 -12.86 -13.06 14.55
N LYS A 220 -13.31 -13.71 15.62
CA LYS A 220 -13.25 -13.09 16.96
C LYS A 220 -11.80 -12.96 17.39
N ALA A 221 -11.44 -11.85 18.03
CA ALA A 221 -10.04 -11.61 18.43
C ALA A 221 -9.49 -12.62 19.46
N SER A 222 -10.36 -13.38 20.14
CA SER A 222 -10.01 -14.46 21.06
C SER A 222 -10.54 -15.83 20.61
N GLY A 223 -11.03 -15.94 19.37
CA GLY A 223 -11.64 -17.15 18.82
C GLY A 223 -10.60 -18.10 18.21
N SER A 224 -11.05 -19.31 17.86
CA SER A 224 -10.24 -20.25 17.07
C SER A 224 -10.44 -20.02 15.57
N ASP A 225 -9.57 -20.56 14.72
CA ASP A 225 -9.70 -20.46 13.26
C ASP A 225 -11.04 -21.05 12.74
N GLU A 226 -11.70 -21.92 13.51
CA GLU A 226 -13.00 -22.51 13.17
C GLU A 226 -14.15 -21.49 13.21
N ASP A 227 -13.97 -20.35 13.88
CA ASP A 227 -14.95 -19.26 13.97
C ASP A 227 -14.75 -18.19 12.88
N ARG A 228 -13.84 -18.43 11.92
CA ARG A 228 -13.50 -17.46 10.88
C ARG A 228 -14.50 -17.51 9.73
N THR A 229 -14.99 -16.34 9.33
CA THR A 229 -15.81 -16.15 8.14
C THR A 229 -15.03 -15.37 7.10
N GLU A 230 -15.15 -15.73 5.83
CA GLU A 230 -14.48 -15.05 4.72
C GLU A 230 -15.52 -14.48 3.77
N ALA A 231 -15.22 -13.30 3.22
CA ALA A 231 -15.99 -12.71 2.14
C ALA A 231 -15.08 -11.99 1.16
N THR A 232 -15.48 -11.96 -0.11
CA THR A 232 -14.81 -11.17 -1.15
C THR A 232 -15.49 -9.82 -1.26
N TRP A 233 -14.69 -8.77 -1.46
CA TRP A 233 -15.16 -7.44 -1.79
C TRP A 233 -14.22 -6.79 -2.78
N GLY A 234 -14.77 -6.00 -3.69
CA GLY A 234 -14.01 -5.34 -4.74
C GLY A 234 -14.68 -4.09 -5.29
N PHE A 235 -13.95 -3.42 -6.16
CA PHE A 235 -14.41 -2.27 -6.92
C PHE A 235 -13.68 -2.20 -8.26
N SER A 236 -14.29 -1.51 -9.22
CA SER A 236 -13.71 -1.21 -10.52
C SER A 236 -13.38 0.27 -10.61
N VAL A 237 -12.22 0.58 -11.21
CA VAL A 237 -11.84 1.94 -11.60
C VAL A 237 -11.83 2.05 -13.12
N ILE A 238 -12.11 3.24 -13.64
CA ILE A 238 -11.87 3.61 -15.04
C ILE A 238 -10.72 4.62 -15.09
N LEU A 239 -9.80 4.39 -16.02
CA LEU A 239 -8.77 5.35 -16.42
C LEU A 239 -9.07 5.86 -17.84
N GLU A 240 -9.11 7.19 -17.97
CA GLU A 240 -9.34 7.92 -19.24
C GLU A 240 -8.13 8.76 -19.65
#